data_AF-A0AAJ2GN48-F1
#
_entry.id   AF-A0AAJ2GN48-F1
#
_cell.length_a   1.000
_cell.length_b   1.000
_cell.length_c   1.000
_cell.angle_alpha   90.00
_cell.angle_beta   90.00
_cell.angle_gamma   90.00
#
_symmetry.space_group_name_H-M   'P 1'
#
loop_
_entity.id
_entity.type
_entity.pdbx_description
1 polymer ?
#
loop_
_entity_poly.entity_id
_entity_poly.type
_entity_poly.pdbx_seq_one_letter_code
_entity_poly.pdbx_strand_id
1 'polypeptide(L)'
;MMEAARLKRARWRLRAYFIGSGIIMAFLFLLLAEGVIRFFGVEATNYLATLVFAAMVMAGGTYAIIYFSAVVVHVARRRLNKQPIMETED
;
A
#
# COMPACT_ATOMS: atom_id res chain seq x y z
N MET A 1 -17.40 21.17 21.72
CA MET A 1 -18.30 20.20 21.02
C MET A 1 -18.22 20.26 19.49
N MET A 2 -18.11 21.44 18.86
CA MET A 2 -18.05 21.59 17.39
C MET A 2 -16.86 20.91 16.69
N GLU A 3 -15.76 20.72 17.42
CA GLU A 3 -14.49 20.18 16.91
C GLU A 3 -14.49 18.64 16.86
N ALA A 4 -15.02 17.99 17.91
CA ALA A 4 -15.21 16.54 17.96
C ALA A 4 -16.17 16.02 16.86
N ALA A 5 -17.22 16.79 16.54
CA ALA A 5 -18.16 16.45 15.47
C ALA A 5 -17.52 16.59 14.07
N ARG A 6 -16.61 17.56 13.86
CA ARG A 6 -15.82 17.71 12.64
C ARG A 6 -14.80 16.58 12.47
N LEU A 7 -14.09 16.23 13.54
CA LEU A 7 -13.17 15.08 13.58
C LEU A 7 -13.87 13.75 13.28
N LYS A 8 -15.07 13.52 13.83
CA LYS A 8 -15.86 12.31 13.56
C LYS A 8 -16.25 12.20 12.09
N ARG A 9 -16.68 13.29 11.45
CA ARG A 9 -16.99 13.34 10.01
C ARG A 9 -15.74 13.15 9.15
N ALA A 10 -14.63 13.78 9.50
CA ALA A 10 -13.36 13.62 8.79
C ALA A 10 -12.87 12.15 8.83
N ARG A 11 -12.95 11.50 10.00
CA ARG A 11 -12.59 10.08 10.16
C ARG A 11 -13.49 9.16 9.34
N TRP A 12 -14.79 9.45 9.26
CA TRP A 12 -15.72 8.71 8.40
C TRP A 12 -15.39 8.86 6.91
N ARG A 13 -15.09 10.09 6.46
CA ARG A 13 -14.67 10.34 5.08
C ARG A 13 -13.37 9.62 4.75
N LEU A 14 -12.36 9.68 5.62
CA LEU A 14 -11.10 8.96 5.46
C LEU A 14 -11.31 7.44 5.33
N ARG A 15 -12.18 6.85 6.16
CA ARG A 15 -12.54 5.43 6.07
C ARG A 15 -13.26 5.09 4.76
N ALA A 16 -14.19 5.93 4.32
CA ALA A 16 -14.91 5.73 3.07
C ALA A 16 -13.96 5.81 1.85
N TYR A 17 -13.03 6.77 1.84
CA TYR A 17 -12.00 6.85 0.80
C TYR A 17 -11.07 5.65 0.84
N PHE A 18 -10.65 5.21 2.03
CA PHE A 18 -9.77 4.04 2.18
C PHE A 18 -10.44 2.74 1.70
N ILE A 19 -11.73 2.55 2.00
CA ILE A 19 -12.49 1.39 1.53
C ILE A 19 -12.72 1.47 0.02
N GLY A 20 -13.13 2.63 -0.50
CA GLY A 20 -13.35 2.83 -1.92
C GLY A 20 -12.08 2.67 -2.75
N SER A 21 -10.97 3.27 -2.33
CA SER A 21 -9.68 3.13 -3.01
C SER A 21 -9.11 1.73 -2.86
N GLY A 22 -9.29 1.08 -1.70
CA GLY A 22 -8.84 -0.29 -1.46
C GLY A 22 -9.47 -1.31 -2.41
N ILE A 23 -10.79 -1.19 -2.64
CA ILE A 23 -11.50 -2.06 -3.59
C ILE A 23 -10.99 -1.83 -5.02
N ILE A 24 -10.86 -0.58 -5.45
CA ILE A 24 -10.34 -0.25 -6.78
C ILE A 24 -8.93 -0.82 -6.95
N MET A 25 -8.05 -0.64 -5.97
CA MET A 25 -6.69 -1.19 -6.02
C MET A 25 -6.68 -2.72 -6.08
N ALA A 26 -7.55 -3.41 -5.34
CA ALA A 26 -7.66 -4.85 -5.41
C ALA A 26 -8.03 -5.33 -6.83
N PHE A 27 -8.98 -4.66 -7.49
CA PHE A 27 -9.31 -4.93 -8.89
C PHE A 27 -8.13 -4.67 -9.83
N LEU A 28 -7.42 -3.55 -9.66
CA LEU A 28 -6.26 -3.22 -10.47
C LEU A 28 -5.14 -4.27 -10.32
N PHE A 29 -4.87 -4.76 -9.11
CA PHE A 29 -3.88 -5.81 -8.89
C PHE A 29 -4.29 -7.15 -9.50
N LEU A 30 -5.58 -7.49 -9.50
CA LEU A 30 -6.08 -8.69 -10.18
C LEU A 30 -5.89 -8.58 -11.70
N LEU A 31 -6.20 -7.43 -12.31
CA LEU A 31 -5.97 -7.19 -13.74
C LEU A 31 -4.48 -7.25 -14.09
N LEU A 32 -3.62 -6.67 -13.25
CA LEU A 32 -2.17 -6.75 -13.45
C LEU A 32 -1.69 -8.21 -13.33
N ALA A 33 -2.24 -8.98 -12.38
CA ALA A 33 -1.88 -10.36 -12.13
C ALA A 33 -2.23 -11.24 -13.34
N GLU A 34 -3.42 -11.04 -13.90
CA GLU A 34 -3.85 -11.69 -15.13
C GLU A 34 -2.89 -11.38 -16.28
N GLY A 35 -2.50 -10.11 -16.45
CA GLY A 35 -1.52 -9.71 -17.46
C GLY A 35 -0.17 -10.43 -17.30
N VAL A 36 0.35 -10.49 -16.06
CA VAL A 36 1.60 -11.18 -15.73
C VAL A 36 1.51 -12.68 -16.01
N ILE A 37 0.44 -13.33 -15.54
CA ILE A 37 0.22 -14.78 -15.73
C ILE A 37 0.18 -15.14 -17.22
N ARG A 38 -0.55 -14.34 -18.02
CA ARG A 38 -0.63 -14.52 -19.47
C ARG A 38 0.71 -14.28 -20.15
N PHE A 39 1.43 -13.23 -19.74
CA PHE A 39 2.72 -12.88 -20.33
C PHE A 39 3.78 -13.98 -20.13
N PHE A 40 3.80 -14.60 -18.95
CA PHE A 40 4.74 -15.69 -18.65
C PHE A 40 4.25 -17.08 -19.07
N GLY A 41 3.07 -17.19 -19.68
CA GLY A 41 2.53 -18.47 -20.16
C GLY A 41 2.35 -19.50 -19.04
N VAL A 42 1.98 -19.06 -17.84
CA VAL A 42 1.84 -19.97 -16.69
C VAL A 42 0.61 -20.86 -16.88
N GLU A 43 0.83 -22.12 -17.27
CA GLU A 43 -0.21 -23.15 -17.28
C GLU A 43 -0.62 -23.46 -15.84
N ALA A 44 -1.70 -22.84 -15.39
CA ALA A 44 -2.20 -23.00 -14.03
C ALA A 44 -3.31 -24.05 -13.97
N THR A 45 -3.05 -25.17 -13.30
CA THR A 45 -4.07 -26.15 -12.90
C THR A 45 -5.18 -25.53 -12.04
N ASN A 46 -4.88 -24.43 -11.31
CA ASN A 46 -5.83 -23.64 -10.53
C ASN A 46 -5.67 -22.13 -10.80
N TYR A 47 -6.12 -21.68 -11.98
CA TYR A 47 -5.98 -20.28 -12.44
C TYR A 47 -6.43 -19.24 -11.41
N LEU A 48 -7.59 -19.42 -10.78
CA LEU A 48 -8.12 -18.48 -9.78
C LEU A 48 -7.22 -18.34 -8.55
N ALA A 49 -6.69 -19.46 -8.03
CA ALA A 49 -5.80 -19.43 -6.88
C ALA A 49 -4.49 -18.71 -7.21
N THR A 50 -3.91 -18.99 -8.39
CA THR A 50 -2.70 -18.32 -8.88
C THR A 50 -2.92 -16.83 -9.09
N LEU A 51 -4.06 -16.44 -9.68
CA LEU A 51 -4.43 -15.06 -9.90
C LEU A 51 -4.53 -14.26 -8.59
N VAL A 52 -5.25 -14.81 -7.61
CA VAL A 52 -5.42 -14.18 -6.29
C VAL A 52 -4.08 -14.11 -5.55
N PHE A 53 -3.28 -15.18 -5.59
CA PHE A 53 -1.96 -15.20 -4.97
C PHE A 53 -1.04 -14.14 -5.57
N ALA A 54 -0.94 -14.07 -6.89
CA ALA A 54 -0.14 -13.07 -7.58
C ALA A 54 -0.60 -11.64 -7.26
N ALA A 55 -1.91 -11.39 -7.21
CA ALA A 55 -2.48 -10.10 -6.81
C ALA A 55 -2.08 -9.73 -5.37
N MET A 56 -2.13 -10.67 -4.42
CA MET A 56 -1.69 -10.45 -3.04
C MET A 56 -0.19 -10.15 -2.95
N VAL A 57 0.65 -10.88 -3.68
CA VAL A 57 2.09 -10.65 -3.72
C VAL A 57 2.40 -9.25 -4.25
N MET A 58 1.75 -8.82 -5.33
CA MET A 58 1.97 -7.48 -5.88
C MET A 58 1.47 -6.37 -4.97
N ALA A 59 0.32 -6.56 -4.31
CA ALA A 59 -0.18 -5.61 -3.32
C ALA A 59 0.81 -5.47 -2.15
N GLY A 60 1.22 -6.59 -1.55
CA GLY A 60 2.21 -6.61 -0.47
C GLY A 60 3.55 -5.99 -0.89
N GLY A 61 4.05 -6.36 -2.07
CA GLY A 61 5.30 -5.83 -2.63
C GLY A 61 5.25 -4.31 -2.86
N THR A 62 4.13 -3.80 -3.38
CA THR A 62 3.93 -2.36 -3.60
C THR A 62 4.00 -1.59 -2.29
N TYR A 63 3.28 -2.04 -1.26
CA TYR A 63 3.34 -1.39 0.06
C TYR A 63 4.72 -1.47 0.70
N ALA A 64 5.42 -2.59 0.56
CA ALA A 64 6.79 -2.73 1.04
C ALA A 64 7.73 -1.72 0.36
N ILE A 65 7.68 -1.59 -0.98
CA ILE A 65 8.50 -0.63 -1.73
C ILE A 65 8.21 0.81 -1.30
N ILE A 66 6.95 1.19 -1.14
CA ILE A 66 6.55 2.53 -0.67
C ILE A 66 7.10 2.79 0.73
N TYR A 67 6.93 1.83 1.64
CA TYR A 67 7.43 1.97 3.01
C TYR A 67 8.96 2.09 3.05
N PHE A 68 9.68 1.17 2.39
CA PHE A 68 11.14 1.20 2.37
C PHE A 68 11.68 2.47 1.71
N SER A 69 11.10 2.91 0.59
CA SER A 69 11.52 4.15 -0.06
C SER A 69 11.30 5.37 0.86
N ALA A 70 10.17 5.43 1.57
CA ALA A 70 9.92 6.49 2.55
C ALA A 70 10.95 6.47 3.70
N VAL A 71 11.28 5.29 4.22
CA VAL A 71 12.31 5.12 5.27
C VAL A 71 13.67 5.55 4.75
N VAL A 72 14.07 5.12 3.55
CA VAL A 72 15.35 5.50 2.94
C VAL A 72 15.44 7.01 2.74
N VAL A 73 14.39 7.64 2.20
CA VAL A 73 14.35 9.10 2.03
C VAL A 73 14.42 9.82 3.37
N HIS A 74 13.70 9.33 4.38
CA HIS A 74 13.74 9.89 5.73
C HIS A 74 15.16 9.85 6.31
N VAL A 75 15.80 8.68 6.27
CA VAL A 75 17.16 8.48 6.78
C VAL A 75 18.16 9.33 6.00
N ALA A 76 18.10 9.34 4.67
CA ALA A 76 18.98 10.14 3.83
C ALA A 76 18.87 11.64 4.15
N ARG A 77 17.65 12.16 4.29
CA ARG A 77 17.40 13.57 4.63
C ARG A 77 17.94 13.92 6.02
N ARG A 78 17.69 13.08 7.03
CA ARG A 78 18.20 13.27 8.40
C ARG A 78 19.74 13.27 8.41
N ARG A 79 20.37 12.36 7.67
CA ARG A 79 21.84 12.25 7.54
C ARG A 79 22.44 13.51 6.92
N LEU A 80 21.87 14.01 5.82
CA LEU A 80 22.32 15.26 5.18
C LEU A 80 22.20 16.46 6.10
N ASN A 81 21.15 16.52 6.91
CA ASN A 81 20.91 17.60 7.86
C ASN A 81 21.63 17.42 9.21
N LYS A 82 22.45 16.37 9.38
CA LYS A 82 23.10 15.99 10.64
C LYS A 82 22.13 15.90 11.83
N GLN A 83 20.87 15.55 11.56
CA GLN A 83 19.84 15.38 12.57
C GLN A 83 19.82 13.93 13.08
N PRO A 84 19.49 13.70 14.35
CA PRO A 84 19.31 12.35 14.87
C PRO A 84 18.17 11.64 14.14
N ILE A 85 18.33 10.33 13.90
CA ILE A 85 17.38 9.52 13.11
C ILE A 85 16.12 9.21 13.92
N MET A 86 16.25 9.05 15.23
CA MET A 86 15.14 8.95 16.20
C MET A 86 15.15 10.19 17.09
N GLU A 87 13.97 10.66 17.46
CA GLU A 87 13.84 11.57 18.59
C GLU A 87 14.08 10.75 19.85
N THR A 88 15.06 11.16 20.64
CA THR A 88 15.26 10.61 21.97
C THR A 88 14.04 11.04 22.78
N GLU A 89 13.20 10.09 23.21
CA GLU A 89 12.15 10.39 24.18
C GLU A 89 12.84 10.74 25.51
N ASP A 90 12.78 12.01 25.89
CA ASP A 90 13.07 12.49 27.24
C ASP A 90 11.90 12.21 28.20
#